data_AF-A0A645GDR0-F1
#
_entry.id   AF-A0A645GDR0-F1
#
_cell.length_a   1.000
_cell.length_b   1.000
_cell.length_c   1.000
_cell.angle_alpha   90.00
_cell.angle_beta   90.00
_cell.angle_gamma   90.00
#
_symmetry.space_group_name_H-M   'P 1'
#
loop_
_entity.id
_entity.type
_entity.pdbx_description
1 polymer ?
#
loop_
_entity_poly.entity_id
_entity_poly.type
_entity_poly.pdbx_seq_one_letter_code
_entity_poly.pdbx_strand_id
1 'polypeptide(L)'
;MIFGNWKPLNILGASLFFALFKILGSYSGSIPFLPKFDNIKASEYIYLMLPYVVTMIVLILTSKKSRAPKAEGIPYDKGRR
;
A
#
# COMPACT_ATOMS: atom_id res chain seq x y z
N MET A 1 6.85 -19.93 -2.01
CA MET A 1 6.37 -19.37 -0.72
C MET A 1 6.72 -17.88 -0.65
N ILE A 2 5.74 -16.98 -0.80
CA ILE A 2 5.94 -15.51 -0.76
C ILE A 2 6.36 -15.00 0.63
N PHE A 3 6.15 -15.81 1.68
CA PHE A 3 6.50 -15.46 3.06
C PHE A 3 7.99 -15.12 3.28
N GLY A 4 8.91 -15.65 2.45
CA GLY A 4 10.35 -15.31 2.55
C GLY A 4 10.71 -13.90 2.06
N ASN A 5 9.82 -13.23 1.33
CA ASN A 5 10.04 -11.88 0.81
C ASN A 5 9.39 -10.79 1.69
N TRP A 6 8.74 -11.17 2.79
CA TRP A 6 8.14 -10.24 3.75
C TRP A 6 9.22 -9.64 4.65
N LYS A 7 9.54 -8.36 4.43
CA LYS A 7 10.47 -7.59 5.27
C LYS A 7 9.69 -6.85 6.35
N PRO A 8 9.80 -7.20 7.65
CA PRO A 8 9.00 -6.60 8.73
C PRO A 8 9.06 -5.08 8.77
N LEU A 9 10.25 -4.50 8.57
CA LEU A 9 10.45 -3.05 8.54
C LEU A 9 9.63 -2.36 7.44
N ASN A 10 9.52 -2.96 6.26
CA ASN A 10 8.74 -2.40 5.16
C ASN A 10 7.23 -2.42 5.48
N ILE A 11 6.77 -3.48 6.14
CA ILE A 11 5.37 -3.64 6.53
C ILE A 11 5.01 -2.67 7.65
N LEU A 12 5.90 -2.46 8.61
CA LEU A 12 5.75 -1.45 9.66
C LEU A 12 5.70 -0.03 9.07
N GLY A 13 6.59 0.28 8.11
CA GLY A 13 6.54 1.56 7.40
C GLY A 13 5.24 1.74 6.62
N ALA A 14 4.78 0.68 5.93
CA ALA A 14 3.52 0.70 5.20
C ALA A 14 2.32 0.88 6.14
N SER A 15 2.25 0.18 7.27
CA SER A 15 1.12 0.31 8.21
C SER A 15 1.06 1.71 8.83
N LEU A 16 2.21 2.29 9.20
CA LEU A 16 2.30 3.68 9.69
C LEU A 16 1.86 4.68 8.62
N PHE A 17 2.32 4.49 7.38
CA PHE A 17 1.92 5.33 6.24
C PHE A 17 0.39 5.31 6.06
N PHE A 18 -0.23 4.13 5.99
CA PHE A 18 -1.68 4.02 5.83
C PHE A 18 -2.45 4.57 7.03
N ALA A 19 -1.98 4.35 8.26
CA ALA A 19 -2.61 4.89 9.46
C ALA A 19 -2.57 6.42 9.48
N LEU A 20 -1.45 7.03 9.08
CA LEU A 20 -1.32 8.48 8.99
C LEU A 20 -2.35 9.09 8.02
N PHE A 21 -2.48 8.51 6.82
CA PHE A 21 -3.45 8.99 5.84
C PHE A 21 -4.91 8.73 6.27
N LYS A 22 -5.16 7.64 6.99
CA LYS A 22 -6.50 7.37 7.57
C LYS A 22 -6.92 8.48 8.54
N ILE A 23 -6.01 8.92 9.42
CA ILE A 23 -6.25 10.02 10.34
C ILE A 23 -6.44 11.33 9.58
N LEU A 24 -5.58 11.62 8.59
CA LEU A 24 -5.74 12.82 7.75
C LEU A 24 -7.09 12.85 7.02
N GLY A 25 -7.57 11.71 6.53
CA GLY A 25 -8.89 11.58 5.92
C GLY A 25 -10.01 11.89 6.91
N SER A 26 -10.02 11.21 8.06
CA SER A 26 -11.07 11.37 9.07
C SER A 26 -11.09 12.76 9.73
N TYR A 27 -9.95 13.44 9.83
CA TYR A 27 -9.85 14.80 10.37
C TYR A 27 -9.74 15.89 9.31
N SER A 28 -9.91 15.55 8.02
CA SER A 28 -9.71 16.47 6.89
C SER A 28 -10.55 17.75 6.99
N GLY A 29 -11.78 17.66 7.53
CA GLY A 29 -12.66 18.82 7.73
C GLY A 29 -12.22 19.81 8.81
N SER A 30 -11.40 19.35 9.77
CA SER A 30 -10.92 20.16 10.90
C SER A 30 -9.55 20.79 10.65
N ILE A 31 -8.89 20.43 9.54
CA ILE A 31 -7.56 20.90 9.20
C ILE A 31 -7.67 22.16 8.33
N PRO A 32 -7.28 23.35 8.83
CA PRO A 32 -7.55 24.62 8.15
C PRO A 32 -6.74 24.84 6.87
N PHE A 33 -5.62 24.13 6.67
CA PHE A 33 -4.78 24.26 5.48
C PHE A 33 -5.19 23.35 4.31
N LEU A 34 -6.07 22.36 4.55
CA LEU A 34 -6.50 21.43 3.51
C LEU A 34 -7.59 22.06 2.63
N PRO A 35 -7.58 21.82 1.30
CA PRO A 35 -8.64 22.23 0.41
C PRO A 35 -10.00 21.73 0.89
N LYS A 36 -10.90 22.65 1.24
CA LYS A 36 -12.28 22.29 1.60
C LYS A 36 -13.07 22.07 0.33
N PHE A 37 -13.47 20.82 0.08
CA PHE A 37 -14.32 20.49 -1.06
C PHE A 37 -15.79 20.58 -0.66
N ASP A 38 -16.22 21.76 -0.20
CA ASP A 38 -17.57 21.99 0.37
C ASP A 38 -18.71 21.73 -0.64
N ASN A 39 -18.42 21.82 -1.94
CA ASN A 39 -19.38 21.55 -3.01
C ASN A 39 -19.50 20.06 -3.40
N ILE A 40 -18.68 19.18 -2.82
CA ILE A 40 -18.66 17.75 -3.15
C ILE A 40 -19.24 16.97 -1.96
N LYS A 41 -20.39 16.31 -2.20
CA LYS A 41 -20.94 15.37 -1.22
C LYS A 41 -19.90 14.27 -0.97
N ALA A 42 -19.52 14.11 0.30
CA ALA A 42 -18.53 13.15 0.77
C ALA A 42 -17.08 13.41 0.31
N SER A 43 -16.66 14.67 0.39
CA SER A 43 -15.28 15.13 0.24
C SER A 43 -14.24 14.39 1.10
N GLU A 44 -14.65 13.83 2.25
CA GLU A 44 -13.81 12.99 3.11
C GLU A 44 -13.20 11.80 2.34
N TYR A 45 -13.96 11.21 1.41
CA TYR A 45 -13.47 10.06 0.64
C TYR A 45 -12.31 10.41 -0.28
N ILE A 46 -12.19 11.65 -0.72
CA ILE A 46 -11.05 12.12 -1.53
C ILE A 46 -9.76 11.95 -0.72
N TYR A 47 -9.80 12.35 0.54
CA TYR A 47 -8.66 12.24 1.45
C TYR A 47 -8.41 10.81 1.93
N LEU A 48 -9.46 9.99 2.10
CA LEU A 48 -9.31 8.57 2.42
C LEU A 48 -8.71 7.75 1.26
N MET A 49 -8.86 8.21 0.02
CA MET A 49 -8.29 7.54 -1.17
C MET A 49 -6.81 7.85 -1.42
N LEU A 50 -6.28 8.95 -0.88
CA LEU A 50 -4.86 9.35 -1.04
C LEU A 50 -3.83 8.22 -0.85
N PRO A 51 -3.86 7.40 0.23
CA PRO A 51 -2.85 6.36 0.42
C PRO A 51 -2.90 5.30 -0.69
N TYR A 52 -4.08 5.02 -1.25
CA TYR A 52 -4.25 4.08 -2.35
C TYR A 52 -3.68 4.64 -3.66
N VAL A 53 -3.92 5.91 -3.95
CA VAL A 53 -3.36 6.57 -5.14
C VAL A 53 -1.84 6.62 -5.05
N VAL A 54 -1.31 7.01 -3.89
CA VAL A 54 0.14 7.06 -3.68
C VAL A 54 0.76 5.66 -3.81
N THR A 55 0.15 4.63 -3.21
CA THR A 55 0.66 3.26 -3.36
C THR A 55 0.59 2.76 -4.79
N MET A 56 -0.45 3.11 -5.55
CA MET A 56 -0.53 2.79 -6.98
C MET A 56 0.65 3.38 -7.76
N ILE A 57 0.98 4.66 -7.53
CA ILE A 57 2.12 5.32 -8.18
C ILE A 57 3.43 4.62 -7.78
N VAL A 58 3.62 4.34 -6.50
CA VAL A 58 4.81 3.63 -6.00
C VAL A 58 4.92 2.26 -6.66
N LEU A 59 3.82 1.51 -6.80
CA LEU A 59 3.80 0.22 -7.48
C LEU A 59 4.13 0.36 -8.97
N ILE A 60 3.59 1.35 -9.68
CA ILE A 60 3.92 1.59 -11.08
C ILE A 60 5.43 1.79 -11.24
N LEU A 61 6.06 2.56 -10.34
CA LEU A 61 7.50 2.82 -10.36
C LEU A 61 8.35 1.60 -9.92
N THR A 62 7.87 0.79 -8.98
CA THR A 62 8.66 -0.29 -8.35
C THR A 62 8.34 -1.70 -8.88
N SER A 63 7.24 -1.91 -9.60
CA SER A 63 6.71 -3.23 -9.98
C SER A 63 7.64 -4.07 -10.87
N LYS A 64 8.58 -3.44 -11.59
CA LYS A 64 9.50 -4.13 -12.52
C LYS A 64 10.35 -5.23 -11.87
N LYS A 65 10.46 -5.28 -10.54
CA LYS A 65 11.29 -6.24 -9.81
C LYS A 65 10.53 -7.48 -9.28
N SER A 66 9.21 -7.55 -9.44
CA SER A 66 8.42 -8.70 -8.95
C SER A 66 8.49 -9.86 -9.95
N ARG A 67 9.19 -10.95 -9.59
CA ARG A 67 9.28 -12.17 -10.40
C ARG A 67 8.70 -13.34 -9.62
N ALA A 68 7.94 -14.18 -10.31
CA ALA A 68 7.49 -15.45 -9.75
C ALA A 68 8.71 -16.32 -9.35
N PRO A 69 8.62 -17.05 -8.22
CA PRO A 69 9.71 -17.90 -7.76
C PRO A 69 9.97 -19.02 -8.78
N LYS A 70 11.23 -19.27 -9.12
CA LYS A 70 11.63 -20.33 -10.07
C LYS A 70 11.19 -21.74 -9.68
N ALA A 71 10.77 -21.94 -8.43
CA ALA A 71 10.27 -23.20 -7.90
C ALA A 71 8.74 -23.38 -8.02
N GLU A 72 8.01 -22.38 -8.52
CA GLU A 72 6.59 -22.56 -8.84
C GLU A 72 6.45 -23.54 -10.01
N GLY A 73 5.69 -24.62 -9.79
CA GLY A 73 5.40 -25.63 -10.81
C GLY A 73 6.38 -26.81 -10.90
N ILE A 74 7.48 -26.82 -10.13
CA ILE A 74 8.38 -27.98 -10.07
C ILE A 74 7.94 -28.89 -8.90
N PRO A 75 7.53 -30.15 -9.17
CA PRO A 75 7.20 -31.10 -8.10
C PRO A 75 8.40 -31.35 -7.20
N TYR A 76 8.16 -31.40 -5.89
CA TYR A 76 9.22 -31.66 -4.91
C TYR A 76 9.75 -33.10 -5.06
N ASP A 77 11.02 -33.24 -5.43
CA ASP A 77 11.72 -34.52 -5.55
C ASP A 77 12.60 -34.75 -4.30
N LYS A 78 12.25 -35.75 -3.48
CA LYS A 78 12.99 -36.10 -2.25
C LYS A 78 14.40 -36.64 -2.52
N GLY A 79 14.70 -37.09 -3.74
CA GLY A 79 15.97 -37.73 -4.11
C GLY A 79 17.08 -36.77 -4.52
N ARG A 80 16.76 -35.51 -4.82
CA ARG A 80 17.75 -34.44 -5.00
C ARG A 80 17.91 -33.67 -3.70
N ARG A 81 18.88 -34.08 -2.89
CA ARG A 81 19.42 -33.24 -1.80
C ARG A 81 20.81 -32.78 -2.18
#